data_AF-A0A958GF12-F1
#
_entry.id   AF-A0A958GF12-F1
#
_cell.length_a   1.000
_cell.length_b   1.000
_cell.length_c   1.000
_cell.angle_alpha   90.00
_cell.angle_beta   90.00
_cell.angle_gamma   90.00
#
_symmetry.space_group_name_H-M   'P 1'
#
loop_
_entity.id
_entity.type
_entity.pdbx_description
1 polymer ?
#
loop_
_entity_poly.entity_id
_entity_poly.type
_entity_poly.pdbx_seq_one_letter_code
_entity_poly.pdbx_strand_id
1 'polypeptide(L)' 'MQNQALAAVSSNLQVSRLSIYPVKSLGQVSLRKAHVTERGLKYDRNWMVVTTDGKFENYK' A
#
# COMPACT_ATOMS: atom_id res chain seq x y z
N MET A 1 -0.27 43.09 2.57
CA MET A 1 -1.30 42.09 2.23
C MET A 1 -0.60 40.74 2.08
N GLN A 2 -0.49 39.99 3.18
CA GLN A 2 0.18 38.68 3.24
C GLN A 2 -0.89 37.59 3.15
N ASN A 3 -0.68 36.63 2.26
CA ASN A 3 -1.61 35.55 1.90
C ASN A 3 -2.10 34.75 3.11
N GLN A 4 -3.35 34.99 3.53
CA GLN A 4 -4.09 34.17 4.50
C GLN A 4 -4.63 32.85 3.90
N ALA A 5 -4.35 32.55 2.63
CA ALA A 5 -4.93 31.38 1.94
C ALA A 5 -4.26 30.02 2.25
N LEU A 6 -3.08 30.01 2.88
CA LEU A 6 -2.35 28.75 3.17
C LEU A 6 -2.80 28.05 4.47
N ALA A 7 -3.50 28.75 5.36
CA ALA A 7 -3.90 28.20 6.66
C ALA A 7 -5.10 27.24 6.60
N ALA A 8 -5.85 27.22 5.49
CA ALA A 8 -7.08 26.41 5.35
C ALA A 8 -6.83 24.97 4.88
N VAL A 9 -5.59 24.58 4.58
CA VAL A 9 -5.24 23.25 4.04
C VAL A 9 -4.29 22.49 4.96
N SER A 10 -4.49 22.57 6.28
CA SER A 10 -3.83 21.66 7.21
C SER A 10 -4.86 20.84 7.97
N SER A 11 -5.66 20.07 7.23
CA SER A 11 -6.44 19.00 7.84
C SER A 11 -5.47 17.94 8.37
N ASN A 12 -5.59 17.62 9.66
CA ASN A 12 -4.80 16.57 10.31
C ASN A 12 -5.28 15.21 9.79
N LEU A 13 -4.66 14.73 8.70
CA LEU A 13 -4.93 13.42 8.14
C LEU A 13 -4.17 12.36 8.95
N GLN A 14 -4.91 11.40 9.47
CA GLN A 14 -4.34 10.24 10.16
C GLN A 14 -4.51 8.98 9.31
N VAL A 15 -3.49 8.13 9.33
CA VAL A 15 -3.56 6.81 8.69
C VAL A 15 -4.53 5.94 9.47
N SER A 16 -5.68 5.61 8.87
CA SER A 16 -6.69 4.74 9.50
C SER A 16 -6.25 3.28 9.57
N ARG A 17 -5.48 2.82 8.58
CA ARG A 17 -4.96 1.45 8.51
C ARG A 17 -3.70 1.38 7.65
N LEU A 18 -2.79 0.49 8.05
CA LEU A 18 -1.63 0.10 7.26
C LEU A 18 -1.71 -1.40 7.00
N SER A 19 -1.67 -1.79 5.72
CA SER A 19 -1.75 -3.19 5.31
C SER A 19 -0.79 -3.47 4.16
N ILE A 20 -0.30 -4.70 4.09
CA ILE A 20 0.42 -5.23 2.92
C ILE A 20 -0.29 -6.49 2.40
N TYR A 21 -0.02 -6.81 1.14
CA TYR A 21 -0.50 -8.00 0.44
C TYR A 21 0.72 -8.77 -0.06
N PRO A 22 1.35 -9.62 0.78
CA PRO A 22 2.62 -10.23 0.41
C PRO A 22 2.57 -11.05 -0.88
N VAL A 23 1.42 -11.70 -1.12
CA VAL A 23 1.11 -12.43 -2.34
C VAL A 23 0.00 -11.70 -3.09
N LYS A 24 0.18 -11.50 -4.40
CA LYS A 24 -0.81 -10.87 -5.28
C LYS A 24 -2.17 -11.56 -5.15
N SER A 25 -3.22 -10.74 -5.06
CA SER A 25 -4.63 -11.16 -5.05
C SER A 25 -5.05 -12.04 -3.87
N LEU A 26 -4.24 -12.18 -2.82
CA LEU A 26 -4.59 -12.87 -1.58
C LEU A 26 -4.93 -11.91 -0.43
N GLY A 27 -5.21 -12.46 0.75
CA GLY A 27 -5.57 -11.69 1.94
C GLY A 27 -4.48 -10.73 2.41
N GLN A 28 -4.93 -9.60 2.98
CA GLN A 28 -4.05 -8.58 3.54
C GLN A 28 -3.49 -8.97 4.91
N VAL A 29 -2.31 -8.42 5.24
CA VAL A 29 -1.71 -8.45 6.57
C VAL A 29 -1.72 -7.05 7.15
N SER A 30 -2.32 -6.88 8.34
CA SER A 30 -2.38 -5.59 9.04
C SER A 30 -1.07 -5.29 9.76
N LEU A 31 -0.58 -4.05 9.66
CA LEU A 31 0.68 -3.60 10.24
C LEU A 31 0.48 -2.39 11.15
N ARG A 32 1.34 -2.24 12.16
CA ARG A 32 1.44 -1.00 12.97
C ARG A 32 2.48 -0.02 12.41
N LYS A 33 3.45 -0.53 11.67
CA LYS A 33 4.53 0.22 11.03
C LYS A 33 5.00 -0.53 9.79
N ALA A 34 5.47 0.19 8.79
CA ALA A 34 6.09 -0.39 7.60
C ALA A 34 7.29 0.45 7.18
N HIS A 35 8.24 -0.19 6.51
CA HIS A 35 9.36 0.51 5.89
C HIS A 35 8.99 0.81 4.45
N VAL A 36 9.11 2.09 4.05
CA VAL A 36 8.88 2.53 2.67
C VAL A 36 10.16 2.29 1.87
N THR A 37 10.03 1.63 0.74
CA THR A 37 11.09 1.39 -0.24
C THR A 37 10.74 2.09 -1.55
N GLU A 38 11.68 2.14 -2.50
CA GLU A 38 11.45 2.70 -3.83
C GLU A 38 10.26 2.06 -4.57
N ARG A 39 9.97 0.77 -4.29
CA ARG A 39 8.88 0.01 -4.92
C ARG A 39 7.60 -0.05 -4.09
N GLY A 40 7.54 0.63 -2.95
CA GLY A 40 6.39 0.61 -2.03
C GLY A 40 6.74 0.06 -0.65
N LEU A 41 5.72 -0.37 0.10
CA LEU A 41 5.94 -0.92 1.44
C LEU A 41 6.74 -2.22 1.35
N LYS A 42 7.70 -2.40 2.26
CA LYS A 42 8.51 -3.61 2.33
C LYS A 42 7.59 -4.84 2.37
N TYR A 43 7.84 -5.78 1.45
CA TYR A 43 7.10 -7.03 1.24
C TYR A 43 5.73 -6.92 0.57
N ASP A 44 5.24 -5.73 0.20
CA ASP A 44 3.96 -5.61 -0.51
C ASP A 44 4.07 -6.14 -1.94
N ARG A 45 3.26 -7.16 -2.27
CA ARG A 45 3.12 -7.80 -3.61
C ARG A 45 4.41 -8.34 -4.21
N ASN A 46 5.32 -8.82 -3.38
CA ASN A 46 6.58 -9.42 -3.83
C ASN A 46 6.43 -10.87 -4.33
N TRP A 47 5.27 -11.49 -4.13
CA TRP A 47 4.99 -12.86 -4.55
C TRP A 47 3.73 -12.95 -5.41
N MET A 48 3.68 -13.97 -6.26
CA MET A 48 2.51 -14.29 -7.07
C MET A 48 2.39 -15.81 -7.17
N VAL A 49 1.16 -16.31 -7.08
CA VAL A 49 0.87 -17.71 -7.40
C VAL A 49 0.79 -17.84 -8.92
N VAL A 50 1.50 -18.83 -9.45
CA VAL A 50 1.46 -19.20 -10.86
C VAL A 50 1.03 -20.65 -10.99
N THR A 51 0.38 -20.96 -12.11
CA THR A 51 0.12 -22.34 -12.51
C THR A 51 1.43 -23.06 -12.87
N THR A 52 1.36 -24.37 -13.00
CA THR A 52 2.52 -25.19 -13.40
C THR A 52 3.05 -24.85 -14.80
N ASP A 53 2.22 -24.29 -15.68
CA ASP A 53 2.61 -23.76 -17.00
C ASP A 53 3.05 -22.28 -16.97
N GLY A 54 3.23 -21.70 -15.78
CA GLY A 54 3.79 -20.36 -15.60
C GLY A 54 2.83 -19.21 -15.90
N LYS A 55 1.52 -19.47 -15.97
CA LYS A 55 0.51 -18.42 -16.16
C LYS A 55 0.19 -17.72 -14.84
N PHE A 56 -0.13 -16.43 -14.95
CA PHE A 56 -0.53 -15.62 -13.81
C PHE A 56 -2.01 -15.83 -13.50
N GLU A 57 -2.29 -16.22 -12.27
CA GLU A 57 -3.67 -16.21 -11.75
C GLU A 57 -4.03 -14.78 -11.34
N ASN A 58 -4.95 -14.17 -12.09
CA ASN A 58 -5.58 -12.91 -11.72
C ASN A 58 -6.96 -13.22 -11.12
N TYR A 59 -7.26 -12.64 -9.96
CA TYR A 59 -8.65 -12.55 -9.51
C TYR A 59 -9.43 -11.66 -10.49
N LYS A 60 -10.61 -12.12 -10.94
CA LYS A 60 -11.59 -11.32 -11.68
C LYS A 60 -12.24 -10.30 -10.76
#